data_AF-A0A8S3FIR2-F1
#
_entry.id   AF-A0A8S3FIR2-F1
#
_cell.length_a   1.000
_cell.length_b   1.000
_cell.length_c   1.000
_cell.angle_alpha   90.00
_cell.angle_beta   90.00
_cell.angle_gamma   90.00
#
_symmetry.space_group_name_H-M   'P 1'
#
loop_
_entity.id
_entity.type
_entity.pdbx_description
1 polymer ?
#
loop_
_entity_poly.entity_id
_entity_poly.type
_entity_poly.pdbx_seq_one_letter_code
_entity_poly.pdbx_strand_id
1 'polypeptide(L)'
;MYTISGSLVETLSAYFLRACFDNKFNADQNHDVLQLIIAAVGISEEKSDIVKDRIFELYRDLNGIDIRSAQNQFVHQISQLYTYGMIHLEIKSALNETICLGLNHTGIHCRSLLRNEFKLEACWHNITSIVSNKQRQITMTIKNGNMNTHMQIYYT
;
A
#
# COMPACT_ATOMS: atom_id res chain seq x y z
N MET A 1 -5.22 2.33 -11.84
CA MET A 1 -4.80 1.12 -11.09
C MET A 1 -3.30 1.24 -10.90
N TYR A 2 -2.79 1.29 -9.66
CA TYR A 2 -1.33 1.38 -9.45
C TYR A 2 -0.73 0.01 -9.74
N THR A 3 0.11 -0.09 -10.77
CA THR A 3 0.89 -1.29 -11.01
C THR A 3 2.13 -1.23 -10.14
N ILE A 4 2.21 -2.10 -9.13
CA ILE A 4 3.47 -2.37 -8.43
C ILE A 4 4.47 -2.85 -9.49
N SER A 5 5.68 -2.29 -9.52
CA SER A 5 6.69 -2.71 -10.48
C SER A 5 7.05 -4.18 -10.27
N GLY A 6 7.17 -4.97 -11.34
CA GLY A 6 7.52 -6.39 -11.25
C GLY A 6 8.78 -6.67 -10.43
N SER A 7 9.81 -5.81 -10.52
CA SER A 7 11.05 -5.94 -9.74
C SER A 7 10.84 -5.82 -8.21
N LEU A 8 9.94 -4.93 -7.77
CA LEU A 8 9.58 -4.81 -6.36
C LEU A 8 8.83 -6.05 -5.88
N VAL A 9 7.95 -6.61 -6.73
CA VAL A 9 7.25 -7.86 -6.44
C VAL A 9 8.24 -9.01 -6.27
N GLU A 10 9.20 -9.14 -7.19
CA GLU A 10 10.24 -10.15 -7.14
C GLU A 10 11.04 -10.04 -5.82
N THR A 11 11.46 -8.82 -5.48
CA THR A 11 12.24 -8.53 -4.27
C THR A 11 11.46 -8.83 -2.98
N LEU A 12 10.20 -8.38 -2.89
CA LEU A 12 9.35 -8.65 -1.74
C LEU A 12 9.09 -10.15 -1.57
N SER A 13 8.89 -10.86 -2.68
CA SER A 13 8.68 -12.32 -2.66
C SER A 13 9.91 -13.05 -2.15
N ALA A 14 11.12 -12.65 -2.57
CA ALA A 14 12.36 -13.25 -2.08
C ALA A 14 12.55 -13.05 -0.57
N TYR A 15 12.32 -11.84 -0.05
CA TYR A 15 12.38 -11.58 1.40
C TYR A 15 11.29 -12.35 2.16
N PHE A 16 10.09 -12.49 1.61
CA PHE A 16 9.03 -13.29 2.19
C PHE A 16 9.41 -14.77 2.30
N LEU A 17 9.92 -15.36 1.21
CA LEU A 17 10.39 -16.74 1.22
C LEU A 17 11.52 -16.93 2.24
N ARG A 18 12.46 -15.99 2.30
CA ARG A 18 13.54 -16.01 3.29
C ARG A 18 13.01 -15.96 4.72
N ALA A 19 12.02 -15.11 5.00
CA ALA A 19 11.41 -14.99 6.32
C ALA A 19 10.62 -16.24 6.73
N CYS A 20 9.95 -16.91 5.79
CA CYS A 20 9.12 -18.08 6.08
C CYS A 20 9.90 -19.39 6.12
N PHE A 21 10.94 -19.53 5.31
CA PHE A 21 11.64 -20.81 5.09
C PHE A 21 13.13 -20.77 5.44
N ASP A 22 13.68 -19.61 5.82
CA ASP A 22 15.12 -19.42 6.05
C ASP A 22 15.94 -19.91 4.83
N ASN A 23 16.81 -20.91 5.01
CA ASN A 23 17.63 -21.54 3.96
C ASN A 23 16.98 -22.81 3.38
N LYS A 24 15.78 -23.17 3.83
CA LYS A 24 15.17 -24.48 3.56
C LYS A 24 14.16 -24.47 2.42
N PHE A 25 13.94 -23.32 1.77
CA PHE A 25 13.04 -23.27 0.62
C PHE A 25 13.63 -24.05 -0.56
N ASN A 26 12.83 -24.98 -1.09
CA ASN A 26 13.13 -25.74 -2.30
C ASN A 26 12.00 -25.46 -3.31
N ALA A 27 12.35 -24.89 -4.48
CA ALA A 27 11.38 -24.50 -5.49
C ALA A 27 10.55 -25.68 -6.02
N ASP A 28 11.17 -26.85 -6.21
CA ASP A 28 10.51 -28.04 -6.74
C ASP A 28 9.46 -28.61 -5.76
N GLN A 29 9.72 -28.47 -4.46
CA GLN A 29 8.82 -28.95 -3.41
C GLN A 29 7.77 -27.92 -2.99
N ASN A 30 7.99 -26.64 -3.30
CA ASN A 30 7.15 -25.53 -2.86
C ASN A 30 6.60 -24.71 -4.04
N HIS A 31 6.40 -25.37 -5.20
CA HIS A 31 5.87 -24.74 -6.41
C HIS A 31 4.55 -24.00 -6.14
N ASP A 32 3.67 -24.56 -5.31
CA ASP A 32 2.38 -23.97 -4.96
C ASP A 32 2.52 -22.62 -4.23
N VAL A 33 3.58 -22.45 -3.43
CA VAL A 33 3.85 -21.18 -2.73
C VAL A 33 4.20 -20.09 -3.73
N LEU A 34 5.07 -20.40 -4.71
CA LEU A 34 5.42 -19.45 -5.77
C LEU A 34 4.20 -19.12 -6.64
N GLN A 35 3.37 -20.12 -6.95
CA GLN A 35 2.14 -19.92 -7.72
C GLN A 35 1.15 -19.02 -6.97
N LEU A 36 0.99 -19.21 -5.66
CA LEU A 36 0.16 -18.35 -4.81
C LEU A 36 0.66 -16.91 -4.77
N ILE A 37 1.98 -16.71 -4.66
CA ILE A 37 2.59 -15.39 -4.71
C ILE A 37 2.25 -14.72 -6.05
N ILE A 38 2.54 -15.37 -7.18
CA ILE A 38 2.29 -14.82 -8.53
C ILE A 38 0.81 -14.47 -8.74
N ALA A 39 -0.09 -15.36 -8.33
CA ALA A 39 -1.52 -15.15 -8.42
C ALA A 39 -1.96 -13.92 -7.60
N ALA A 40 -1.41 -13.74 -6.40
CA ALA A 40 -1.72 -12.62 -5.53
C ALA A 40 -1.31 -11.26 -6.13
N VAL A 41 -0.29 -11.24 -7.00
CA VAL A 41 0.22 -9.99 -7.60
C VAL A 41 -0.27 -9.74 -9.03
N GLY A 42 -1.11 -10.64 -9.56
CA GLY A 42 -1.74 -10.47 -10.86
C GLY A 42 -0.78 -10.52 -12.05
N ILE A 43 0.33 -11.26 -11.91
CA ILE A 43 1.28 -11.46 -13.01
C ILE A 43 0.68 -12.46 -14.01
N SER A 44 0.71 -12.12 -15.30
CA SER A 44 0.18 -12.97 -16.36
C SER A 44 0.92 -14.31 -16.44
N GLU A 45 0.21 -15.37 -16.81
CA GLU A 45 0.76 -16.73 -16.91
C GLU A 45 2.00 -16.79 -17.82
N GLU A 46 1.99 -16.09 -18.96
CA GLU A 46 3.11 -15.98 -19.91
C GLU A 46 4.42 -15.44 -19.28
N LYS A 47 4.32 -14.68 -18.19
CA LYS A 47 5.48 -14.09 -17.49
C LYS A 47 5.78 -14.81 -16.18
N SER A 48 4.98 -15.80 -15.80
CA SER A 48 5.06 -16.43 -14.48
C SER A 48 6.38 -17.16 -14.29
N ASP A 49 6.84 -17.94 -15.27
CA ASP A 49 8.09 -18.69 -15.16
C ASP A 49 9.32 -17.79 -15.02
N ILE A 50 9.42 -16.73 -15.84
CA ILE A 50 10.52 -15.76 -15.75
C ILE A 50 10.56 -15.08 -14.37
N VAL A 51 9.39 -14.77 -13.81
CA VAL A 51 9.30 -14.15 -12.48
C VAL A 51 9.64 -15.15 -11.37
N LYS A 52 9.23 -16.43 -11.49
CA LYS A 52 9.61 -17.50 -10.54
C LYS A 52 11.12 -17.64 -10.46
N ASP A 53 11.77 -17.71 -11.62
CA ASP A 53 13.23 -17.87 -11.70
C ASP A 53 13.94 -16.71 -11.02
N ARG A 54 13.51 -15.47 -11.29
CA ARG A 54 14.06 -14.27 -10.65
C ARG A 54 13.84 -14.23 -9.14
N ILE A 55 12.64 -14.58 -8.67
CA ILE A 55 12.36 -14.66 -7.23
C ILE A 55 13.30 -15.68 -6.58
N PHE A 56 13.53 -16.82 -7.23
CA PHE A 56 14.39 -17.87 -6.70
C PHE A 56 15.86 -17.48 -6.72
N GLU A 57 16.34 -16.81 -7.77
CA GLU A 57 17.67 -16.20 -7.83
C GLU A 57 17.87 -15.23 -6.66
N LEU A 58 16.96 -14.26 -6.50
CA LEU A 58 17.02 -13.30 -5.41
C LEU A 58 16.99 -13.98 -4.04
N TYR A 59 16.13 -14.99 -3.84
CA TYR A 59 16.08 -15.74 -2.58
C TYR A 59 17.43 -16.40 -2.25
N ARG A 60 18.13 -16.98 -3.25
CA ARG A 60 19.46 -17.57 -3.05
C ARG A 60 20.50 -16.53 -2.66
N ASP A 61 20.42 -15.32 -3.21
CA ASP A 61 21.31 -14.20 -2.87
C ASP A 61 21.10 -13.69 -1.44
N LEU A 62 19.94 -13.96 -0.83
CA LEU A 62 19.65 -13.65 0.58
C LEU A 62 20.19 -14.70 1.56
N ASN A 63 20.99 -15.68 1.10
CA ASN A 63 21.61 -16.66 1.99
C ASN A 63 22.47 -15.98 3.06
N GLY A 64 22.25 -16.36 4.32
CA GLY A 64 22.95 -15.79 5.48
C GLY A 64 22.22 -14.62 6.13
N ILE A 65 21.19 -14.06 5.50
CA ILE A 65 20.29 -13.10 6.16
C ILE A 65 19.40 -13.88 7.13
N ASP A 66 19.36 -13.49 8.39
CA ASP A 66 18.46 -14.13 9.36
C ASP A 66 16.99 -13.77 9.10
N ILE A 67 16.07 -14.56 9.66
CA ILE A 67 14.63 -14.39 9.47
C ILE A 67 14.15 -12.98 9.84
N ARG A 68 14.63 -12.41 10.96
CA ARG A 68 14.19 -11.08 11.43
C ARG A 68 14.68 -9.99 10.48
N SER A 69 15.92 -10.09 10.01
CA SER A 69 16.46 -9.16 9.01
C SER A 69 15.67 -9.23 7.70
N ALA A 70 15.30 -10.43 7.24
CA ALA A 70 14.45 -10.58 6.06
C ALA A 70 13.06 -9.95 6.25
N GLN A 71 12.42 -10.15 7.40
CA GLN A 71 11.14 -9.50 7.74
C GLN A 71 11.26 -7.96 7.76
N ASN A 72 12.33 -7.43 8.36
CA ASN A 72 12.57 -5.99 8.41
C ASN A 72 12.77 -5.41 7.02
N GLN A 73 13.52 -6.09 6.15
CA GLN A 73 13.71 -5.67 4.77
C GLN A 73 12.42 -5.73 3.97
N PHE A 74 11.62 -6.79 4.14
CA PHE A 74 10.29 -6.87 3.54
C PHE A 74 9.42 -5.67 3.90
N VAL A 75 9.29 -5.38 5.21
CA VAL A 75 8.50 -4.25 5.73
C VAL A 75 9.07 -2.91 5.23
N HIS A 76 10.39 -2.76 5.23
CA HIS A 76 11.04 -1.56 4.73
C HIS A 76 10.70 -1.30 3.26
N GLN A 77 10.85 -2.30 2.39
CA GLN A 77 10.57 -2.19 0.95
C GLN A 77 9.10 -1.87 0.69
N ILE A 78 8.17 -2.60 1.32
CA ILE A 78 6.75 -2.36 1.11
C ILE A 78 6.30 -1.01 1.68
N SER A 79 6.94 -0.53 2.76
CA SER A 79 6.65 0.79 3.35
C SER A 79 7.03 1.98 2.46
N GLN A 80 7.90 1.78 1.46
CA GLN A 80 8.21 2.81 0.47
C GLN A 80 7.06 3.04 -0.51
N LEU A 81 6.09 2.12 -0.60
CA LEU A 81 4.90 2.34 -1.40
C LEU A 81 4.07 3.45 -0.76
N TYR A 82 3.75 4.47 -1.56
CA TYR A 82 2.92 5.59 -1.12
C TYR A 82 1.59 5.15 -0.47
N THR A 83 1.01 4.05 -0.95
CA THR A 83 -0.25 3.48 -0.47
C THR A 83 -0.08 2.53 0.72
N TYR A 84 1.13 2.29 1.21
CA TYR A 84 1.35 1.39 2.34
C TYR A 84 0.69 1.93 3.61
N GLY A 85 -0.09 1.06 4.26
CA GLY A 85 -0.88 1.44 5.45
C GLY A 85 -1.97 2.48 5.17
N MET A 86 -2.34 2.71 3.89
CA MET A 86 -3.39 3.63 3.51
C MET A 86 -4.76 2.92 3.46
N ILE A 87 -5.72 3.42 4.22
CA ILE A 87 -7.14 3.04 4.13
C ILE A 87 -7.79 3.91 3.06
N HIS A 88 -8.48 3.28 2.11
CA HIS A 88 -9.21 3.99 1.05
C HIS A 88 -10.70 4.03 1.35
N LEU A 89 -11.30 5.21 1.25
CA LEU A 89 -12.74 5.43 1.37
C LEU A 89 -13.25 6.15 0.13
N GLU A 90 -14.26 5.59 -0.52
CA GLU A 90 -14.98 6.30 -1.58
C GLU A 90 -16.07 7.17 -0.96
N ILE A 91 -16.07 8.46 -1.28
CA ILE A 91 -16.98 9.45 -0.68
C ILE A 91 -17.46 10.45 -1.73
N LYS A 92 -18.45 11.27 -1.34
CA LYS A 92 -18.89 12.43 -2.13
C LYS A 92 -18.30 13.72 -1.58
N SER A 93 -17.75 14.54 -2.48
CA SER A 93 -17.30 15.90 -2.16
C SER A 93 -18.51 16.84 -1.97
N ALA A 94 -18.26 18.07 -1.50
CA ALA A 94 -19.28 19.12 -1.44
C ALA A 94 -19.87 19.51 -2.81
N LEU A 95 -19.17 19.16 -3.91
CA LEU A 95 -19.62 19.34 -5.29
C LEU A 95 -20.36 18.10 -5.83
N ASN A 96 -20.66 17.11 -4.98
CA ASN A 96 -21.28 15.82 -5.32
C ASN A 96 -20.44 14.94 -6.29
N GLU A 97 -19.15 15.23 -6.41
CA GLU A 97 -18.21 14.41 -7.16
C GLU A 97 -17.78 13.22 -6.31
N THR A 98 -17.66 12.04 -6.92
CA THR A 98 -17.03 10.89 -6.26
C THR A 98 -15.53 11.16 -6.16
N ILE A 99 -15.00 11.12 -4.94
CA ILE A 99 -13.57 11.21 -4.66
C ILE A 99 -13.14 10.04 -3.77
N CYS A 100 -11.86 9.72 -3.80
CA CYS A 100 -11.28 8.71 -2.94
C CYS A 100 -10.44 9.40 -1.86
N LEU A 101 -10.78 9.19 -0.59
CA LEU A 101 -9.96 9.57 0.54
C LEU A 101 -8.99 8.45 0.88
N GLY A 102 -7.73 8.82 1.09
CA GLY A 102 -6.68 7.95 1.62
C GLY A 102 -6.33 8.39 3.03
N LEU A 103 -6.38 7.49 4.00
CA LEU A 103 -5.99 7.75 5.39
C LEU A 103 -4.76 6.90 5.71
N ASN A 104 -3.64 7.52 6.08
CA ASN A 104 -2.44 6.80 6.51
C ASN A 104 -1.80 7.49 7.71
N HIS A 105 -0.59 7.08 8.11
CA HIS A 105 0.10 7.67 9.27
C HIS A 105 0.50 9.14 9.12
N THR A 106 0.56 9.70 7.90
CA THR A 106 0.93 11.11 7.68
C THR A 106 -0.26 12.06 7.72
N GLY A 107 -1.44 11.57 7.34
CA GLY A 107 -2.64 12.39 7.33
C GLY A 107 -3.76 11.86 6.45
N ILE A 108 -4.57 12.82 5.99
CA ILE A 108 -5.66 12.64 5.05
C ILE A 108 -5.19 13.08 3.67
N HIS A 109 -5.40 12.19 2.71
CA HIS A 109 -5.08 12.35 1.31
C HIS A 109 -6.37 12.32 0.49
N CYS A 110 -6.41 13.07 -0.60
CA CYS A 110 -7.53 13.04 -1.53
C CYS A 110 -7.05 12.71 -2.93
N ARG A 111 -7.83 11.90 -3.64
CA ARG A 111 -7.67 11.60 -5.05
C ARG A 111 -9.00 11.81 -5.76
N SER A 112 -9.01 12.76 -6.70
CA SER A 112 -10.10 12.88 -7.68
C SER A 112 -10.04 11.71 -8.67
N LEU A 113 -11.18 11.25 -9.18
CA LEU A 113 -11.22 10.23 -10.24
C LEU A 113 -10.44 10.63 -11.51
N LEU A 114 -10.26 11.93 -11.76
CA LEU A 114 -9.51 12.45 -12.90
C LEU A 114 -7.98 12.38 -12.72
N ARG A 115 -7.51 12.18 -11.48
CA ARG A 115 -6.08 12.14 -11.15
C ARG A 115 -5.74 10.76 -10.63
N ASN A 116 -4.66 10.16 -11.16
CA ASN A 116 -4.22 8.86 -10.65
C ASN A 116 -3.51 8.95 -9.30
N GLU A 117 -3.15 10.14 -8.84
CA GLU A 117 -2.33 10.36 -7.65
C GLU A 117 -3.14 10.96 -6.49
N PHE A 118 -2.87 10.45 -5.29
CA PHE A 118 -3.33 11.05 -4.03
C PHE A 118 -2.49 12.29 -3.73
N LYS A 119 -3.16 13.33 -3.23
CA LYS A 119 -2.52 14.54 -2.70
C LYS A 119 -2.80 14.65 -1.22
N LEU A 120 -1.78 15.01 -0.45
CA LEU A 120 -1.94 15.29 0.97
C LEU A 120 -2.80 16.55 1.14
N GLU A 121 -3.95 16.40 1.78
CA GLU A 121 -4.88 17.50 2.06
C GLU A 121 -4.67 18.06 3.46
N ALA A 122 -4.44 17.19 4.44
CA ALA A 122 -4.25 17.59 5.83
C ALA A 122 -3.38 16.60 6.60
N CYS A 123 -2.33 17.09 7.25
CA CYS A 123 -1.60 16.31 8.24
C CYS A 123 -2.42 16.16 9.52
N TRP A 124 -2.28 15.03 10.23
CA TRP A 124 -3.02 14.79 11.49
C TRP A 124 -2.82 15.90 12.53
N HIS A 125 -1.60 16.39 12.69
CA HIS A 125 -1.27 17.45 13.66
C HIS A 125 -1.92 18.80 13.34
N ASN A 126 -2.43 19.00 12.12
CA ASN A 126 -3.16 20.20 11.74
C ASN A 126 -4.67 20.06 11.92
N ILE A 127 -5.19 18.84 12.14
CA ILE A 127 -6.63 18.62 12.33
C ILE A 127 -6.97 18.88 13.80
N THR A 128 -7.77 19.90 14.06
CA THR A 128 -8.12 20.34 15.42
C THR A 128 -9.48 19.81 15.88
N SER A 129 -10.37 19.48 14.94
CA SER A 129 -11.65 18.85 15.25
C SER A 129 -12.17 18.02 14.08
N ILE A 130 -12.89 16.94 14.41
CA ILE A 130 -13.64 16.11 13.48
C ILE A 130 -15.03 15.94 14.06
N VAL A 131 -16.05 16.40 13.33
CA VAL A 131 -17.45 16.33 13.76
C VAL A 131 -18.26 15.62 12.70
N SER A 132 -19.01 14.60 13.10
CA SER A 132 -20.00 13.95 12.25
C SER A 132 -21.40 14.40 12.67
N ASN A 133 -22.28 14.62 11.70
CA ASN A 133 -23.69 14.93 11.97
C ASN A 133 -24.62 13.83 11.45
N LYS A 134 -25.91 13.90 11.85
CA LYS A 134 -26.94 12.94 11.44
C LYS A 134 -27.24 12.95 9.93
N GLN A 135 -26.72 13.92 9.17
CA GLN A 135 -26.94 14.07 7.73
C GLN A 135 -25.82 13.43 6.89
N ARG A 136 -25.10 12.45 7.45
CA ARG A 136 -23.97 11.76 6.79
C ARG A 136 -22.85 12.70 6.32
N GLN A 137 -22.67 13.80 7.03
CA GLN A 137 -21.60 14.75 6.75
C GLN A 137 -20.55 14.66 7.86
N ILE A 138 -19.29 14.64 7.46
CA ILE A 138 -18.14 14.83 8.35
C ILE A 138 -17.54 16.19 8.02
N THR A 139 -17.40 17.04 9.04
CA THR A 139 -16.68 18.31 8.96
C THR A 139 -15.40 18.21 9.76
N MET A 140 -14.28 18.53 9.11
CA MET A 140 -12.96 18.58 9.72
C MET A 140 -12.48 20.02 9.74
N THR A 141 -11.93 20.46 10.88
CA THR A 141 -11.29 21.77 11.00
C THR A 141 -9.78 21.59 10.93
N ILE A 142 -9.14 22.22 9.96
CA ILE A 142 -7.72 22.13 9.68
C ILE A 142 -7.08 23.48 9.98
N LYS A 143 -6.08 23.51 10.85
CA LYS A 143 -5.31 24.69 11.20
C LYS A 143 -4.10 24.83 10.27
N ASN A 144 -4.07 25.92 9.50
CA ASN A 144 -2.96 26.29 8.62
C ASN A 144 -2.42 27.65 9.07
N GLY A 145 -1.42 27.63 9.96
CA GLY A 145 -0.90 28.84 10.60
C GLY A 145 -1.96 29.50 11.50
N ASN A 146 -2.33 30.74 11.17
CA ASN A 146 -3.34 31.52 11.91
C ASN A 146 -4.77 31.36 11.35
N MET A 147 -4.96 30.58 10.29
CA MET A 147 -6.26 30.34 9.67
C MET A 147 -6.78 28.93 9.96
N ASN A 148 -8.09 28.83 10.15
CA ASN A 148 -8.79 27.54 10.18
C ASN A 148 -9.53 27.38 8.85
N THR A 149 -9.31 26.25 8.18
CA THR A 149 -10.02 25.83 6.97
C THR A 149 -10.95 24.68 7.35
N HIS A 150 -12.18 24.69 6.84
CA HIS A 150 -13.12 23.58 7.04
C HIS A 150 -13.18 22.70 5.80
N MET A 151 -12.93 21.40 5.98
CA MET A 151 -13.15 20.39 4.96
C MET A 151 -14.44 19.65 5.25
N GLN A 152 -15.32 19.53 4.27
CA GLN A 152 -16.59 18.81 4.38
C GLN A 152 -16.62 17.64 3.41
N ILE A 153 -16.97 16.48 3.94
CA ILE A 153 -17.11 15.24 3.16
C ILE A 153 -18.44 14.57 3.49
N TYR A 154 -19.01 13.87 2.52
CA TYR A 154 -20.28 13.19 2.62
C TYR A 154 -20.08 11.70 2.38
N TYR A 155 -20.53 10.86 3.32
CA TYR A 155 -20.47 9.42 3.16
C TYR A 155 -21.82 8.88 2.72
N THR A 156 -21.78 7.90 1.83
CA THR A 156 -22.97 7.20 1.33
C THR A 156 -23.54 6.27 2.37
#